data_AF-A0A357F3M3-F1
#
_entry.id   AF-A0A357F3M3-F1
#
_cell.length_a   1.000
_cell.length_b   1.000
_cell.length_c   1.000
_cell.angle_alpha   90.00
_cell.angle_beta   90.00
_cell.angle_gamma   90.00
#
_symmetry.space_group_name_H-M   'P 1'
#
loop_
_entity.id
_entity.type
_entity.pdbx_description
1 polymer ?
#
loop_
_entity_poly.entity_id
_entity_poly.type
_entity_poly.pdbx_seq_one_letter_code
_entity_poly.pdbx_strand_id
1 'polypeptide(L)' 'GDIIISIDGEKMDDMDAIYRFLDKKNFGDSVRVEVYRGGGTTIVPVRLTPQPQTRNTRRSQ' A
#
# COMPACT_ATOMS: atom_id res chain seq x y z
N GLY A 1 11.91 9.23 -4.04
CA GLY A 1 11.03 8.05 -3.92
C GLY A 1 10.45 8.01 -2.52
N ASP A 2 9.54 7.07 -2.29
CA ASP A 2 8.88 6.84 -1.01
C ASP A 2 9.28 5.49 -0.44
N ILE A 3 9.58 5.45 0.86
CA ILE A 3 9.79 4.20 1.58
C ILE A 3 8.68 4.09 2.60
N ILE A 4 7.85 3.05 2.48
CA ILE A 4 6.82 2.75 3.48
C ILE A 4 7.54 2.20 4.73
N ILE A 5 7.28 2.82 5.88
CA ILE A 5 7.87 2.44 7.18
C ILE A 5 6.85 1.65 8.00
N SER A 6 5.61 2.15 8.05
CA SER A 6 4.53 1.54 8.83
C SER A 6 3.16 1.84 8.23
N ILE A 7 2.17 1.00 8.56
CA ILE A 7 0.76 1.24 8.23
C ILE A 7 -0.07 1.03 9.49
N ASP A 8 -0.86 2.04 9.88
CA ASP A 8 -1.64 2.07 11.12
C ASP A 8 -0.83 1.80 12.41
N GLY A 9 0.49 2.00 12.36
CA GLY A 9 1.41 1.71 13.48
C GLY A 9 2.01 0.29 13.45
N GLU A 10 1.64 -0.54 12.48
CA GLU A 10 2.29 -1.83 12.23
C GLU A 10 3.49 -1.62 11.29
N LYS A 11 4.68 -2.07 11.70
CA LYS A 11 5.89 -1.96 10.87
C LYS A 11 5.78 -2.86 9.64
N MET A 12 6.17 -2.30 8.49
CA MET A 12 6.20 -3.03 7.22
C MET A 12 7.66 -3.29 6.84
N ASP A 13 8.21 -4.40 7.34
CA ASP A 13 9.62 -4.75 7.14
C ASP A 13 9.89 -5.37 5.75
N ASP A 14 8.86 -5.95 5.13
CA ASP A 14 8.93 -6.59 3.82
C ASP A 14 7.60 -6.45 3.04
N MET A 15 7.62 -6.86 1.77
CA MET A 15 6.42 -6.84 0.93
C MET A 15 5.35 -7.82 1.42
N ASP A 16 5.73 -8.95 2.02
CA ASP A 16 4.79 -9.95 2.51
C ASP A 16 3.98 -9.43 3.71
N ALA A 17 4.57 -8.60 4.57
CA ALA A 17 3.92 -7.91 5.67
C ALA A 17 2.83 -6.98 5.15
N ILE A 18 3.10 -6.28 4.04
CA ILE A 18 2.13 -5.42 3.38
C ILE A 18 0.96 -6.27 2.86
N TYR A 19 1.23 -7.38 2.16
CA TYR A 19 0.16 -8.26 1.68
C TYR A 19 -0.69 -8.84 2.82
N ARG A 20 -0.04 -9.36 3.88
CA ARG A 20 -0.73 -9.87 5.08
C ARG A 20 -1.57 -8.79 5.78
N PHE A 21 -1.11 -7.54 5.77
CA PHE A 21 -1.87 -6.42 6.31
C PHE A 21 -3.09 -6.11 5.44
N LEU A 22 -2.91 -6.06 4.12
CA LEU A 22 -4.00 -5.81 3.16
C LEU A 22 -5.07 -6.91 3.21
N ASP A 23 -4.69 -8.18 3.38
CA ASP A 23 -5.61 -9.31 3.51
C ASP A 23 -6.55 -9.20 4.72
N LYS A 24 -6.14 -8.46 5.77
CA LYS A 24 -6.95 -8.23 6.97
C LYS A 24 -7.88 -7.02 6.85
N LYS A 25 -7.75 -6.21 5.81
CA LYS A 25 -8.47 -4.94 5.63
C LYS A 25 -9.51 -5.05 4.52
N ASN A 26 -10.53 -4.20 4.58
CA ASN A 26 -11.57 -4.17 3.56
C ASN A 26 -11.31 -3.06 2.55
N PHE A 27 -11.80 -3.27 1.32
CA PHE A 27 -11.81 -2.19 0.33
C PHE A 27 -12.69 -1.05 0.82
N GLY A 28 -12.22 0.18 0.63
CA GLY A 28 -12.87 1.39 1.11
C GLY A 28 -12.37 1.87 2.45
N ASP A 29 -11.61 1.05 3.20
CA ASP A 29 -10.99 1.45 4.47
C ASP A 29 -9.95 2.55 4.24
N SER A 30 -9.86 3.47 5.20
CA SER A 30 -8.81 4.48 5.23
C SER A 30 -7.75 4.07 6.24
N VAL A 31 -6.50 3.97 5.80
CA VAL A 31 -5.35 3.60 6.62
C VAL A 31 -4.32 4.71 6.62
N ARG A 32 -3.58 4.84 7.72
CA ARG A 32 -2.51 5.83 7.87
C ARG A 32 -1.19 5.19 7.46
N VAL A 33 -0.62 5.60 6.33
CA VAL A 33 0.67 5.08 5.86
C VAL A 33 1.75 6.07 6.26
N GLU A 34 2.73 5.58 7.00
CA GLU A 34 3.93 6.32 7.33
C GLU A 34 4.99 6.08 6.26
N VAL A 35 5.44 7.15 5.61
CA VAL A 35 6.45 7.12 4.55
C VAL A 35 7.65 7.98 4.91
N TYR A 36 8.85 7.50 4.56
CA TYR A 36 10.04 8.32 4.50
C TYR A 36 10.15 8.99 3.13
N ARG A 37 10.05 10.32 3.12
CA ARG A 37 10.14 11.15 1.90
C ARG A 37 11.00 12.36 2.18
N GLY A 38 12.01 12.59 1.33
CA GLY A 38 12.79 13.83 1.36
C GLY A 38 13.58 14.08 2.64
N GLY A 39 14.03 13.02 3.33
CA GLY A 39 14.84 13.15 4.55
C GLY A 39 14.05 13.07 5.86
N GLY A 40 12.71 13.05 5.78
CA GLY A 40 11.84 12.99 6.95
C GLY A 40 10.70 11.99 6.80
N THR A 41 10.01 11.76 7.90
CA THR A 41 8.86 10.87 7.98
C THR A 41 7.56 11.66 7.88
N THR A 42 6.60 11.18 7.10
CA THR A 42 5.29 11.80 6.92
C THR A 42 4.20 10.74 6.95
N ILE A 43 3.07 11.06 7.58
CA ILE A 43 1.88 10.21 7.60
C ILE A 43 0.92 10.68 6.53
N VAL A 44 0.55 9.77 5.62
CA VAL A 44 -0.39 10.02 4.53
C VAL A 44 -1.62 9.12 4.74
N PRO A 45 -2.82 9.68 4.93
CA PRO A 45 -4.04 8.88 4.92
C PRO A 45 -4.33 8.43 3.49
N VAL A 46 -4.50 7.12 3.30
CA VAL A 46 -4.84 6.55 1.99
C VAL A 46 -6.08 5.68 2.11
N ARG A 47 -6.84 5.60 1.02
CA ARG A 47 -8.02 4.74 0.93
C ARG A 47 -7.69 3.49 0.12
N LEU A 48 -7.99 2.32 0.67
CA LEU A 48 -7.77 1.05 -0.01
C LEU A 48 -8.80 0.87 -1.13
N THR A 49 -8.31 0.57 -2.33
CA THR A 49 -9.15 0.26 -3.50
C THR A 49 -8.92 -1.17 -3.93
N PRO A 50 -9.89 -1.82 -4.59
CA PRO A 50 -9.68 -3.10 -5.24
C PRO A 50 -8.45 -3.02 -6.15
N GLN A 51 -7.62 -4.07 -6.12
CA GLN A 51 -6.47 -4.14 -7.01
C GLN A 51 -7.00 -4.07 -8.46
N PRO A 52 -6.54 -3.10 -9.28
CA PRO A 52 -7.00 -3.01 -10.65
C PRO A 52 -6.63 -4.31 -11.35
N GLN A 53 -7.63 -5.04 -11.85
CA GLN A 53 -7.39 -6.18 -12.71
C GLN A 53 -6.65 -5.66 -13.93
N THR A 54 -5.35 -5.94 -14.02
CA THR A 54 -4.57 -5.64 -15.21
C THR A 54 -5.12 -6.52 -16.31
N ARG A 55 -6.05 -5.96 -17.10
CA ARG A 55 -6.55 -6.59 -18.32
C ARG A 55 -5.39 -6.64 -19.31
N ASN A 56 -4.59 -7.70 -19.22
CA ASN A 56 -3.49 -8.00 -20.12
C ASN A 56 -4.07 -8.34 -21.50
N THR A 57 -4.52 -7.31 -22.22
CA THR A 57 -4.89 -7.39 -23.63
C THR A 57 -3.62 -7.24 -24.45
N ARG A 58 -2.76 -8.27 -24.41
CA ARG A 58 -1.82 -8.47 -25.50
C ARG A 58 -2.63 -9.05 -26.67
N ARG A 59 -2.96 -8.14 -27.59
CA ARG A 59 -3.51 -8.39 -28.91
C ARG A 59 -2.84 -9.61 -29.55
N SER A 60 -3.62 -10.62 -29.90
CA SER A 60 -3.29 -11.51 -30.99
C SER A 60 -3.37 -10.68 -32.28
N GLN A 61 -2.23 -10.43 -32.91
CA GLN A 61 -2.14 -10.02 -34.32
C GLN A 61 -1.23 -11.02 -35.02
#